data_AF-A0A535FPB2-F1
#
_entry.id   AF-A0A535FPB2-F1
#
_cell.length_a   1.000
_cell.length_b   1.000
_cell.length_c   1.000
_cell.angle_alpha   90.00
_cell.angle_beta   90.00
_cell.angle_gamma   90.00
#
_symmetry.space_group_name_H-M   'P 1'
#
loop_
_entity.id
_entity.type
_entity.pdbx_description
1 polymer ?
#
loop_
_entity_poly.entity_id
_entity_poly.type
_entity_poly.pdbx_seq_one_letter_code
_entity_poly.pdbx_strand_id
1 'polypeptide(L)'
;MIEDYPNTNLPPQPQGKLILPPVYPEQQAYDNNGRTQQVPLGYEQLMHQPAGPAVSFNPFSKIRHYWRIDPAHKFLIIAVSLAIMAGLVFTTFVSVALAQLAAPQGTQPVLSLPLAKGIANTQPTVTVTADNGQANITNNQPTPTPMPSPTPQPTPTVGQLTLAIIDIPNRVDNNTPVQVVVRTNQPGTNVQLIVSYSTNATFAPPPNGQQADDNGIATITWLVQVITIKRTVTAKVMAIASDQNGQQVESQTKTVLINTRVSGR
;
A
#
# COMPACT_ATOMS: atom_id res chain seq x y z
N MET A 1 56.89 25.26 -36.78
CA MET A 1 55.43 25.39 -36.78
C MET A 1 55.06 26.24 -35.57
N ILE A 2 54.67 27.49 -35.81
CA ILE A 2 54.24 28.44 -34.79
C ILE A 2 52.73 28.54 -35.00
N GLU A 3 51.96 28.18 -33.99
CA GLU A 3 50.49 28.21 -34.02
C GLU A 3 50.02 29.57 -33.52
N ASP A 4 49.48 30.37 -34.44
CA ASP A 4 48.78 31.62 -34.17
C ASP A 4 47.43 31.33 -33.50
N TYR A 5 47.20 31.89 -32.32
CA TYR A 5 45.89 31.88 -31.65
C TYR A 5 45.06 33.10 -32.08
N PRO A 6 43.79 32.93 -32.53
CA PRO A 6 42.92 34.06 -32.80
C PRO A 6 42.40 34.68 -31.49
N ASN A 7 42.70 35.97 -31.35
CA ASN A 7 42.24 36.87 -30.30
C ASN A 7 40.71 37.08 -30.41
N THR A 8 39.94 36.55 -29.45
CA THR A 8 38.48 36.71 -29.42
C THR A 8 38.12 37.91 -28.55
N ASN A 9 37.97 39.08 -29.20
CA ASN A 9 37.34 40.26 -28.60
C ASN A 9 35.83 40.01 -28.44
N LEU A 10 35.38 39.76 -27.21
CA LEU A 10 33.96 39.80 -26.84
C LEU A 10 33.57 41.23 -26.44
N PRO A 11 32.50 41.82 -27.01
CA PRO A 11 32.01 43.13 -26.60
C PRO A 11 31.38 43.08 -25.20
N PRO A 12 31.45 44.18 -24.42
CA PRO A 12 30.88 44.26 -23.08
C PRO A 12 29.35 44.13 -23.12
N GLN A 13 28.83 43.21 -22.31
CA GLN A 13 27.40 43.02 -22.09
C GLN A 13 26.79 44.25 -21.40
N PRO A 14 25.65 44.80 -21.89
CA PRO A 14 24.99 45.93 -21.25
C PRO A 14 24.36 45.50 -19.91
N GLN A 15 24.69 46.24 -18.85
CA GLN A 15 24.06 46.10 -17.54
C GLN A 15 22.56 46.38 -17.65
N GLY A 16 21.75 45.37 -17.31
CA GLY A 16 20.30 45.47 -17.27
C GLY A 16 19.86 46.57 -16.30
N LYS A 17 19.36 47.68 -16.85
CA LYS A 17 18.68 48.75 -16.12
C LYS A 17 17.42 48.17 -15.48
N LEU A 18 17.30 48.26 -14.16
CA LEU A 18 16.11 47.84 -13.42
C LEU A 18 14.94 48.76 -13.81
N ILE A 19 14.05 48.27 -14.66
CA ILE A 19 12.82 48.97 -15.03
C ILE A 19 11.77 48.62 -13.98
N LEU A 20 11.42 49.58 -13.12
CA LEU A 20 10.27 49.49 -12.24
C LEU A 20 8.99 49.46 -13.10
N PRO A 21 7.99 48.61 -12.78
CA PRO A 21 6.70 48.66 -13.47
C PRO A 21 6.05 50.04 -13.27
N PRO A 22 5.37 50.59 -14.29
CA PRO A 22 4.70 51.88 -14.17
C PRO A 22 3.61 51.80 -13.10
N VAL A 23 3.66 52.74 -12.15
CA VAL A 23 2.53 53.04 -11.26
C VAL A 23 1.44 53.60 -12.16
N TYR A 24 0.35 52.86 -12.32
CA TYR A 24 -0.85 53.37 -12.98
C TYR A 24 -1.37 54.55 -12.15
N PRO A 25 -1.50 55.77 -12.72
CA PRO A 25 -2.27 56.80 -12.06
C PRO A 25 -3.72 56.32 -11.96
N GLU A 26 -4.23 56.41 -10.74
CA GLU A 26 -5.61 56.23 -10.32
C GLU A 26 -6.58 56.88 -11.31
N GLN A 27 -7.67 56.17 -11.65
CA GLN A 27 -8.76 56.67 -12.47
C GLN A 27 -9.39 57.89 -11.80
N GLN A 28 -8.95 59.09 -12.17
CA GLN A 28 -9.68 60.31 -11.91
C GLN A 28 -10.92 60.32 -12.81
N ALA A 29 -12.08 60.04 -12.23
CA ALA A 29 -13.35 60.35 -12.87
C ALA A 29 -13.45 61.87 -13.04
N TYR A 30 -13.31 62.34 -14.28
CA TYR A 30 -13.56 63.74 -14.63
C TYR A 30 -15.07 63.96 -14.68
N ASP A 31 -15.59 64.67 -13.68
CA ASP A 31 -16.95 65.22 -13.72
C ASP A 31 -16.92 66.64 -14.32
N ASN A 32 -17.91 66.97 -15.15
CA ASN A 32 -17.87 68.05 -16.15
C ASN A 32 -17.97 69.49 -15.59
N ASN A 33 -17.72 69.69 -14.29
CA ASN A 33 -18.05 70.93 -13.58
C ASN A 33 -16.86 71.59 -12.83
N GLY A 34 -15.62 71.27 -13.16
CA GLY A 34 -14.44 72.08 -12.80
C GLY A 34 -14.21 72.31 -11.30
N ARG A 35 -14.68 71.41 -10.43
CA ARG A 35 -14.45 71.49 -8.97
C ARG A 35 -13.78 70.22 -8.47
N THR A 36 -12.56 70.35 -7.99
CA THR A 36 -11.85 69.32 -7.24
C THR A 36 -12.55 69.11 -5.89
N GLN A 37 -13.37 68.07 -5.80
CA GLN A 37 -13.83 67.58 -4.49
C GLN A 37 -12.72 66.72 -3.90
N GLN A 38 -12.09 67.21 -2.83
CA GLN A 38 -11.29 66.36 -1.95
C GLN A 38 -12.26 65.41 -1.25
N VAL A 39 -12.19 64.12 -1.60
CA VAL A 39 -12.90 63.07 -0.87
C VAL A 39 -12.34 63.03 0.56
N PRO A 40 -13.15 63.30 1.60
CA PRO A 40 -12.68 63.16 2.97
C PRO A 40 -12.40 61.68 3.23
N LEU A 41 -11.14 61.36 3.53
CA LEU A 41 -10.74 60.03 3.99
C LEU A 41 -11.41 59.77 5.35
N GLY A 42 -12.57 59.12 5.31
CA GLY A 42 -13.26 58.61 6.48
C GLY A 42 -12.37 57.59 7.19
N TYR A 43 -12.06 57.86 8.45
CA TYR A 43 -11.37 56.96 9.40
C TYR A 43 -12.18 55.69 9.75
N GLU A 44 -13.26 55.40 9.02
CA GLU A 44 -14.12 54.22 9.20
C GLU A 44 -13.68 52.98 8.40
N GLN A 45 -12.55 53.01 7.68
CA GLN A 45 -11.97 51.79 7.09
C GLN A 45 -10.93 51.10 7.99
N LEU A 46 -10.85 51.49 9.26
CA LEU A 46 -9.96 50.88 10.27
C LEU A 46 -10.51 49.62 10.93
N MET A 47 -11.72 49.18 10.59
CA MET A 47 -12.23 47.87 11.00
C MET A 47 -13.02 47.33 9.83
N HIS A 48 -12.38 46.58 8.95
CA HIS A 48 -12.89 45.41 8.20
C HIS A 48 -11.64 44.84 7.51
N GLN A 49 -10.69 44.41 8.34
CA GLN A 49 -9.56 43.60 7.91
C GLN A 49 -10.15 42.27 7.43
N PRO A 50 -10.12 41.92 6.12
CA PRO A 50 -10.47 40.57 5.72
C PRO A 50 -9.51 39.65 6.45
N ALA A 51 -10.06 38.72 7.23
CA ALA A 51 -9.30 37.70 7.92
C ALA A 51 -8.26 37.12 6.95
N GLY A 52 -6.98 37.35 7.25
CA GLY A 52 -5.90 36.66 6.57
C GLY A 52 -6.15 35.15 6.63
N PRO A 53 -5.61 34.36 5.67
CA PRO A 53 -5.85 32.94 5.62
C PRO A 53 -5.51 32.33 6.97
N ALA A 54 -6.48 31.60 7.54
CA ALA A 54 -6.32 30.87 8.78
C ALA A 54 -4.98 30.12 8.76
N VAL A 55 -4.15 30.38 9.76
CA VAL A 55 -2.86 29.71 9.94
C VAL A 55 -3.15 28.21 9.98
N SER A 56 -2.76 27.51 8.91
CA SER A 56 -2.96 26.07 8.82
C SER A 56 -2.19 25.41 9.96
N PHE A 57 -2.89 24.72 10.86
CA PHE A 57 -2.33 23.85 11.90
C PHE A 57 -1.74 22.57 11.29
N ASN A 58 -1.03 22.68 10.16
CA ASN A 58 -0.44 21.53 9.49
C ASN A 58 1.09 21.64 9.58
N PRO A 59 1.77 20.82 10.41
CA PRO A 59 3.21 20.97 10.65
C PRO A 59 4.06 20.80 9.37
N PHE A 60 3.49 20.21 8.33
CA PHE A 60 4.15 19.98 7.04
C PHE A 60 4.20 21.21 6.12
N SER A 61 3.37 22.23 6.32
CA SER A 61 3.40 23.44 5.47
C SER A 61 4.61 24.33 5.77
N LYS A 62 5.12 24.29 7.01
CA LYS A 62 6.36 24.98 7.41
C LYS A 62 7.60 24.38 6.73
N ILE A 63 7.63 23.06 6.54
CA ILE A 63 8.77 22.35 5.95
C ILE A 63 9.08 22.92 4.56
N ARG A 64 8.07 23.11 3.71
CA ARG A 64 8.25 23.64 2.34
C ARG A 64 8.87 25.04 2.31
N HIS A 65 8.68 25.85 3.35
CA HIS A 65 9.27 27.19 3.45
C HIS A 65 10.77 27.13 3.78
N TYR A 66 11.19 26.20 4.65
CA TYR A 66 12.60 25.97 4.99
C TYR A 66 13.43 25.39 3.82
N TRP A 67 12.81 24.69 2.86
CA TRP A 67 13.49 24.14 1.68
C TRP A 67 14.08 25.19 0.72
N ARG A 68 13.68 26.47 0.82
CA ARG A 68 14.15 27.54 -0.08
C ARG A 68 15.21 28.47 0.51
N ILE A 69 15.44 28.45 1.82
CA ILE A 69 16.14 29.57 2.49
C ILE A 69 17.63 29.27 2.72
N ASP A 70 18.05 28.01 2.87
CA ASP A 70 19.47 27.72 3.15
C ASP A 70 19.90 26.32 2.66
N PRO A 71 20.98 26.20 1.86
CA PRO A 71 21.58 24.92 1.48
C PRO A 71 21.94 24.03 2.69
N ALA A 72 22.31 24.61 3.84
CA ALA A 72 22.68 23.86 5.03
C ALA A 72 21.52 23.01 5.58
N HIS A 73 20.28 23.48 5.44
CA HIS A 73 19.09 22.73 5.88
C HIS A 73 18.84 21.48 5.03
N LYS A 74 19.24 21.47 3.75
CA LYS A 74 19.11 20.30 2.89
C LYS A 74 20.03 19.17 3.37
N PHE A 75 21.25 19.49 3.78
CA PHE A 75 22.18 18.52 4.34
C PHE A 75 21.69 17.95 5.68
N LEU A 76 21.09 18.77 6.54
CA LEU A 76 20.50 18.31 7.79
C LEU A 76 19.36 17.32 7.55
N ILE A 77 18.44 17.62 6.62
CA ILE A 77 17.33 16.72 6.29
C ILE A 77 17.83 15.40 5.71
N ILE A 78 18.82 15.43 4.83
CA ILE A 78 19.44 14.22 4.28
C ILE A 78 20.10 13.40 5.39
N ALA A 79 20.87 14.03 6.28
CA ALA A 79 21.54 13.36 7.38
C ALA A 79 20.54 12.71 8.36
N VAL A 80 19.46 13.40 8.72
CA VAL A 80 18.40 12.86 9.57
C VAL A 80 17.68 11.69 8.88
N SER A 81 17.41 11.80 7.58
CA SER A 81 16.78 10.72 6.82
C SER A 81 17.67 9.47 6.76
N LEU A 82 18.99 9.66 6.56
CA LEU A 82 19.97 8.58 6.56
C LEU A 82 20.09 7.92 7.94
N ALA A 83 20.07 8.72 9.01
CA ALA A 83 20.11 8.20 10.39
C ALA A 83 18.87 7.37 10.73
N ILE A 84 17.67 7.79 10.30
CA ILE A 84 16.44 7.02 10.50
C ILE A 84 16.48 5.71 9.70
N MET A 85 16.92 5.74 8.44
CA MET A 85 17.07 4.54 7.62
C MET A 85 18.10 3.57 8.20
N ALA A 86 19.25 4.06 8.65
CA ALA A 86 20.27 3.26 9.30
C ALA A 86 19.76 2.66 10.62
N GLY A 87 18.99 3.43 11.40
CA GLY A 87 18.35 2.95 12.62
C GLY A 87 17.35 1.83 12.37
N LEU A 88 16.49 1.96 11.35
CA LEU A 88 15.54 0.91 10.95
C LEU A 88 16.26 -0.38 10.54
N VAL A 89 17.30 -0.28 9.70
CA VAL A 89 18.11 -1.45 9.32
C VAL A 89 18.77 -2.07 10.54
N PHE A 90 19.36 -1.27 11.43
CA PHE A 90 20.01 -1.78 12.64
C PHE A 90 19.03 -2.49 13.59
N THR A 91 17.82 -1.97 13.77
CA THR A 91 16.80 -2.64 14.60
C THR A 91 16.38 -4.00 14.03
N THR A 92 16.25 -4.13 12.70
CA THR A 92 15.93 -5.44 12.09
C THR A 92 17.05 -6.46 12.31
N PHE A 93 18.31 -6.05 12.25
CA PHE A 93 19.45 -6.94 12.50
C PHE A 93 19.56 -7.37 13.97
N VAL A 94 19.34 -6.46 14.93
CA VAL A 94 19.42 -6.77 16.36
C VAL A 94 18.27 -7.68 16.81
N SER A 95 17.05 -7.50 16.28
CA SER A 95 15.91 -8.38 16.59
C SER A 95 16.13 -9.81 16.12
N VAL A 96 16.73 -10.02 14.95
CA VAL A 96 17.04 -11.37 14.43
C VAL A 96 18.17 -12.03 15.24
N ALA A 97 19.19 -11.27 15.65
CA ALA A 97 20.29 -11.80 16.47
C ALA A 97 19.86 -12.19 17.90
N LEU A 98 19.02 -11.39 18.55
CA LEU A 98 18.48 -11.71 19.88
C LEU A 98 17.43 -12.83 19.86
N ALA A 99 16.64 -12.94 18.79
CA ALA A 99 15.69 -14.05 18.63
C ALA A 99 16.41 -15.40 18.49
N GLN A 100 17.60 -15.43 17.88
CA GLN A 100 18.43 -16.64 17.81
C GLN A 100 19.11 -17.00 19.13
N LEU A 101 19.41 -16.00 19.99
CA LEU A 101 20.04 -16.21 21.29
C LEU A 101 19.03 -16.59 22.40
N ALA A 102 17.78 -16.13 22.27
CA ALA A 102 16.69 -16.47 23.18
C ALA A 102 15.92 -17.74 22.75
N ALA A 103 16.21 -18.29 21.56
CA ALA A 103 15.67 -19.58 21.16
C ALA A 103 16.32 -20.67 22.03
N PRO A 104 15.53 -21.42 22.85
CA PRO A 104 16.07 -22.57 23.56
C PRO A 104 16.61 -23.57 22.52
N GLN A 105 17.91 -23.83 22.57
CA GLN A 105 18.48 -25.03 21.95
C GLN A 105 17.85 -26.24 22.67
N GLY A 106 16.77 -26.77 22.10
CA GLY A 106 16.13 -27.93 22.68
C GLY A 106 14.69 -28.09 22.27
N THR A 107 14.47 -28.61 21.07
CA THR A 107 13.51 -29.71 20.89
C THR A 107 13.73 -30.36 19.52
N GLN A 108 14.35 -31.54 19.54
CA GLN A 108 14.06 -32.56 18.53
C GLN A 108 12.53 -32.76 18.50
N PRO A 109 11.92 -33.09 17.34
CA PRO A 109 10.50 -33.35 17.27
C PRO A 109 10.15 -34.57 18.14
N VAL A 110 9.62 -34.32 19.34
CA VAL A 110 8.99 -35.38 20.14
C VAL A 110 7.59 -35.58 19.57
N LEU A 111 7.37 -36.79 19.08
CA LEU A 111 6.07 -37.28 18.62
C LEU A 111 5.00 -37.00 19.69
N SER A 112 4.11 -36.07 19.43
CA SER A 112 2.94 -35.84 20.28
C SER A 112 1.84 -36.80 19.82
N LEU A 113 1.71 -37.94 20.49
CA LEU A 113 0.54 -38.80 20.35
C LEU A 113 -0.70 -38.06 20.88
N PRO A 114 -1.80 -37.96 20.13
CA PRO A 114 -3.07 -37.51 20.69
C PRO A 114 -3.58 -38.55 21.69
N LEU A 115 -3.81 -38.09 22.93
CA LEU A 115 -4.44 -38.84 24.00
C LEU A 115 -5.90 -39.14 23.63
N ALA A 116 -6.14 -40.30 23.04
CA ALA A 116 -7.49 -40.83 22.86
C ALA A 116 -8.07 -41.25 24.22
N LYS A 117 -8.98 -40.43 24.74
CA LYS A 117 -9.85 -40.73 25.86
C LYS A 117 -10.76 -41.90 25.50
N GLY A 118 -10.51 -43.08 26.06
CA GLY A 118 -11.35 -44.27 25.88
C GLY A 118 -10.79 -45.50 26.58
N ILE A 119 -10.76 -45.52 27.92
CA ILE A 119 -10.47 -46.75 28.68
C ILE A 119 -11.79 -47.51 28.82
N ALA A 120 -12.05 -48.43 27.91
CA ALA A 120 -12.92 -49.57 28.19
C ALA A 120 -12.11 -50.54 29.07
N ASN A 121 -12.57 -50.69 30.30
CA ASN A 121 -12.04 -51.61 31.30
C ASN A 121 -12.17 -53.06 30.83
N THR A 122 -11.04 -53.76 30.64
CA THR A 122 -11.00 -55.23 30.66
C THR A 122 -9.83 -55.68 31.53
N GLN A 123 -10.12 -55.77 32.81
CA GLN A 123 -9.40 -56.55 33.80
C GLN A 123 -9.17 -58.00 33.28
N PRO A 124 -7.97 -58.59 33.39
CA PRO A 124 -7.80 -60.00 33.15
C PRO A 124 -8.37 -60.78 34.34
N THR A 125 -9.44 -61.54 34.11
CA THR A 125 -9.91 -62.56 35.03
C THR A 125 -8.93 -63.73 35.01
N VAL A 126 -8.19 -63.92 36.10
CA VAL A 126 -7.41 -65.14 36.33
C VAL A 126 -8.36 -66.22 36.85
N THR A 127 -8.70 -67.19 36.00
CA THR A 127 -9.32 -68.45 36.47
C THR A 127 -8.22 -69.44 36.82
N VAL A 128 -8.07 -69.74 38.10
CA VAL A 128 -7.28 -70.88 38.57
C VAL A 128 -8.23 -72.06 38.72
N THR A 129 -8.12 -73.06 37.85
CA THR A 129 -8.69 -74.39 38.09
C THR A 129 -7.57 -75.26 38.62
N ALA A 130 -7.64 -75.61 39.90
CA ALA A 130 -6.77 -76.60 40.50
C ALA A 130 -7.30 -78.00 40.16
N ASP A 131 -6.54 -78.76 39.37
CA ASP A 131 -6.58 -80.21 39.46
C ASP A 131 -5.18 -80.79 39.24
N ASN A 132 -4.97 -81.92 39.87
CA ASN A 132 -3.68 -82.44 40.30
C ASN A 132 -2.82 -82.95 39.13
N GLY A 133 -1.59 -82.44 38.99
CA GLY A 133 -0.52 -83.07 38.20
C GLY A 133 0.05 -82.20 37.07
N GLN A 134 1.33 -81.83 37.21
CA GLN A 134 2.20 -81.21 36.19
C GLN A 134 1.70 -79.89 35.57
N ALA A 135 2.17 -78.78 36.14
CA ALA A 135 2.06 -77.45 35.54
C ALA A 135 2.89 -77.39 34.24
N ASN A 136 2.22 -77.57 33.10
CA ASN A 136 2.77 -77.22 31.80
C ASN A 136 2.52 -75.72 31.56
N ILE A 137 3.57 -74.91 31.66
CA ILE A 137 3.49 -73.46 31.47
C ILE A 137 3.44 -73.20 29.96
N THR A 138 2.27 -73.27 29.34
CA THR A 138 2.11 -72.86 27.94
C THR A 138 2.01 -71.34 27.89
N ASN A 139 3.13 -70.68 27.61
CA ASN A 139 3.21 -69.24 27.40
C ASN A 139 2.57 -68.88 26.05
N ASN A 140 1.25 -68.69 26.04
CA ASN A 140 0.52 -68.15 24.90
C ASN A 140 0.68 -66.62 24.88
N GLN A 141 1.86 -66.15 24.50
CA GLN A 141 2.08 -64.74 24.22
C GLN A 141 1.48 -64.41 22.85
N PRO A 142 0.44 -63.54 22.76
CA PRO A 142 -0.13 -63.17 21.47
C PRO A 142 0.89 -62.36 20.67
N THR A 143 1.14 -62.79 19.43
CA THR A 143 2.01 -62.08 18.48
C THR A 143 1.38 -60.72 18.15
N PRO A 144 2.07 -59.58 18.37
CA PRO A 144 1.51 -58.27 18.04
C PRO A 144 1.31 -58.15 16.53
N THR A 145 0.07 -57.86 16.13
CA THR A 145 -0.29 -57.63 14.74
C THR A 145 0.31 -56.29 14.29
N PRO A 146 1.03 -56.22 13.16
CA PRO A 146 1.62 -54.96 12.70
C PRO A 146 0.52 -53.94 12.41
N MET A 147 0.58 -52.79 13.09
CA MET A 147 -0.31 -51.66 12.84
C MET A 147 -0.02 -51.09 11.44
N PRO A 148 -1.04 -50.84 10.60
CA PRO A 148 -0.82 -50.24 9.29
C PRO A 148 -0.19 -48.86 9.45
N SER A 149 0.92 -48.64 8.74
CA SER A 149 1.58 -47.34 8.68
C SER A 149 0.62 -46.30 8.10
N PRO A 150 0.52 -45.09 8.68
CA PRO A 150 -0.30 -44.03 8.10
C PRO A 150 0.17 -43.75 6.68
N THR A 151 -0.77 -43.80 5.74
CA THR A 151 -0.51 -43.44 4.34
C THR A 151 -0.08 -41.97 4.32
N PRO A 152 1.08 -41.60 3.75
CA PRO A 152 1.50 -40.21 3.67
C PRO A 152 0.43 -39.42 2.91
N GLN A 153 -0.10 -38.37 3.56
CA GLN A 153 -1.01 -37.43 2.93
C GLN A 153 -0.25 -36.72 1.79
N PRO A 154 -0.82 -36.62 0.57
CA PRO A 154 -0.13 -35.98 -0.54
C PRO A 154 0.20 -34.53 -0.19
N THR A 155 1.48 -34.17 -0.31
CA THR A 155 1.93 -32.78 -0.25
C THR A 155 1.25 -32.02 -1.39
N PRO A 156 0.50 -30.93 -1.13
CA PRO A 156 -0.13 -30.16 -2.19
C PRO A 156 0.95 -29.66 -3.14
N THR A 157 0.86 -30.05 -4.40
CA THR A 157 1.70 -29.51 -5.45
C THR A 157 1.30 -28.05 -5.62
N VAL A 158 2.17 -27.12 -5.21
CA VAL A 158 1.95 -25.68 -5.39
C VAL A 158 2.06 -25.41 -6.89
N GLY A 159 0.93 -25.45 -7.59
CA GLY A 159 0.85 -25.05 -8.99
C GLY A 159 1.16 -23.56 -9.14
N GLN A 160 1.69 -23.17 -10.31
CA GLN A 160 1.95 -21.77 -10.63
C GLN A 160 0.73 -20.89 -10.32
N LEU A 161 0.91 -19.81 -9.57
CA LEU A 161 -0.16 -18.85 -9.28
C LEU A 161 -0.71 -18.26 -10.58
N THR A 162 -2.04 -18.25 -10.73
CA THR A 162 -2.76 -17.69 -11.87
C THR A 162 -3.80 -16.69 -11.40
N LEU A 163 -4.11 -15.68 -12.21
CA LEU A 163 -5.05 -14.63 -11.85
C LEU A 163 -5.83 -14.13 -13.06
N ALA A 164 -7.14 -13.97 -12.91
CA ALA A 164 -8.01 -13.40 -13.93
C ALA A 164 -9.08 -12.49 -13.30
N ILE A 165 -9.38 -11.38 -13.97
CA ILE A 165 -10.59 -10.59 -13.69
C ILE A 165 -11.74 -11.27 -14.43
N ILE A 166 -12.67 -11.86 -13.68
CA ILE A 166 -13.78 -12.65 -14.23
C ILE A 166 -15.05 -11.83 -14.42
N ASP A 167 -15.25 -10.78 -13.62
CA ASP A 167 -16.39 -9.86 -13.78
C ASP A 167 -16.00 -8.42 -13.48
N ILE A 168 -16.36 -7.52 -14.40
CA ILE A 168 -16.22 -6.07 -14.27
C ILE A 168 -17.14 -5.40 -15.31
N PRO A 169 -17.93 -4.38 -14.93
CA PRO A 169 -18.74 -3.62 -15.89
C PRO A 169 -17.85 -2.91 -16.92
N ASN A 170 -18.29 -2.90 -18.18
CA ASN A 170 -17.60 -2.17 -19.25
C ASN A 170 -17.85 -0.65 -19.22
N ARG A 171 -18.90 -0.21 -18.52
CA ARG A 171 -19.26 1.19 -18.34
C ARG A 171 -19.79 1.43 -16.93
N VAL A 172 -19.35 2.51 -16.30
CA VAL A 172 -19.71 2.91 -14.94
C VAL A 172 -19.86 4.43 -14.85
N ASP A 173 -20.57 4.91 -13.83
CA ASP A 173 -20.69 6.34 -13.57
C ASP A 173 -19.61 6.81 -12.59
N ASN A 174 -19.28 8.10 -12.64
CA ASN A 174 -18.38 8.69 -11.67
C ASN A 174 -19.05 8.74 -10.27
N ASN A 175 -18.24 8.60 -9.22
CA ASN A 175 -18.66 8.54 -7.81
C ASN A 175 -19.52 7.31 -7.45
N THR A 176 -19.44 6.23 -8.22
CA THR A 176 -20.12 4.96 -7.89
C THR A 176 -19.13 3.88 -7.43
N PRO A 177 -19.50 3.07 -6.42
CA PRO A 177 -18.74 1.87 -6.10
C PRO A 177 -18.98 0.79 -7.16
N VAL A 178 -17.91 0.15 -7.61
CA VAL A 178 -17.92 -0.91 -8.62
C VAL A 178 -17.33 -2.16 -8.00
N GLN A 179 -18.06 -3.28 -8.08
CA GLN A 179 -17.54 -4.57 -7.66
C GLN A 179 -16.74 -5.18 -8.81
N VAL A 180 -15.51 -5.61 -8.50
CA VAL A 180 -14.63 -6.30 -9.43
C VAL A 180 -14.37 -7.69 -8.87
N VAL A 181 -14.78 -8.72 -9.61
CA VAL A 181 -14.59 -10.11 -9.19
C VAL A 181 -13.37 -10.66 -9.88
N VAL A 182 -12.44 -11.17 -9.07
CA VAL A 182 -11.19 -11.78 -9.53
C VAL A 182 -11.14 -13.24 -9.08
N ARG A 183 -10.49 -14.07 -9.89
CA ARG A 183 -10.26 -15.48 -9.61
C ARG A 183 -8.78 -15.80 -9.64
N THR A 184 -8.32 -16.45 -8.60
CA THR A 184 -7.01 -17.11 -8.45
C THR A 184 -7.20 -18.62 -8.36
N ASN A 185 -6.15 -19.39 -8.64
CA ASN A 185 -6.13 -20.84 -8.42
C ASN A 185 -5.68 -21.25 -7.01
N GLN A 186 -5.38 -20.29 -6.14
CA GLN A 186 -4.97 -20.53 -4.76
C GLN A 186 -5.86 -19.73 -3.79
N PRO A 187 -6.41 -20.37 -2.73
CA PRO A 187 -7.16 -19.67 -1.70
C PRO A 187 -6.23 -18.85 -0.78
N GLY A 188 -6.76 -17.83 -0.11
CA GLY A 188 -6.01 -16.98 0.82
C GLY A 188 -4.95 -16.07 0.17
N THR A 189 -4.84 -16.06 -1.16
CA THR A 189 -3.96 -15.15 -1.89
C THR A 189 -4.43 -13.71 -1.70
N ASN A 190 -3.51 -12.79 -1.41
CA ASN A 190 -3.83 -11.37 -1.32
C ASN A 190 -3.93 -10.76 -2.73
N VAL A 191 -5.06 -10.14 -3.05
CA VAL A 191 -5.33 -9.55 -4.37
C VAL A 191 -5.55 -8.04 -4.26
N GLN A 192 -4.86 -7.28 -5.09
CA GLN A 192 -4.96 -5.83 -5.17
C GLN A 192 -5.36 -5.38 -6.58
N LEU A 193 -6.16 -4.32 -6.68
CA LEU A 193 -6.43 -3.66 -7.95
C LEU A 193 -5.45 -2.52 -8.22
N ILE A 194 -5.02 -2.42 -9.46
CA ILE A 194 -4.35 -1.27 -10.04
C ILE A 194 -5.28 -0.67 -11.09
N VAL A 195 -5.60 0.61 -10.91
CA VAL A 195 -6.45 1.35 -11.83
C VAL A 195 -5.68 2.55 -12.35
N SER A 196 -5.56 2.64 -13.66
CA SER A 196 -4.99 3.81 -14.35
C SER A 196 -6.04 4.44 -15.27
N TYR A 197 -6.01 5.75 -15.40
CA TYR A 197 -7.01 6.50 -16.17
C TYR A 197 -6.33 7.22 -17.34
N SER A 198 -7.07 7.42 -18.43
CA SER A 198 -6.58 8.10 -19.65
C SER A 198 -6.38 9.63 -19.49
N THR A 199 -6.44 10.15 -18.26
CA THR A 199 -6.34 11.58 -17.94
C THR A 199 -5.47 11.77 -16.71
N ASN A 200 -4.79 12.92 -16.62
CA ASN A 200 -4.10 13.38 -15.40
C ASN A 200 -5.12 13.84 -14.34
N ALA A 201 -6.02 12.95 -13.91
CA ALA A 201 -6.90 13.22 -12.79
C ALA A 201 -6.24 12.77 -11.48
N THR A 202 -6.68 13.35 -10.37
CA THR A 202 -6.27 12.95 -9.03
C THR A 202 -7.28 11.92 -8.52
N PHE A 203 -6.80 10.85 -7.91
CA PHE A 203 -7.63 9.69 -7.54
C PHE A 203 -7.29 9.19 -6.14
N ALA A 204 -8.30 8.64 -5.47
CA ALA A 204 -8.08 7.76 -4.33
C ALA A 204 -7.59 6.40 -4.85
N PRO A 205 -6.51 5.82 -4.27
CA PRO A 205 -6.16 4.45 -4.57
C PRO A 205 -7.32 3.51 -4.16
N PRO A 206 -7.53 2.39 -4.85
CA PRO A 206 -8.47 1.38 -4.39
C PRO A 206 -8.07 0.92 -2.98
N PRO A 207 -9.05 0.42 -2.18
CA PRO A 207 -8.78 -0.03 -0.82
C PRO A 207 -7.70 -1.11 -0.78
N ASN A 208 -7.15 -1.32 0.42
CA ASN A 208 -6.15 -2.35 0.73
C ASN A 208 -6.56 -3.70 0.11
N GLY A 209 -5.56 -4.48 -0.31
CA GLY A 209 -5.78 -5.77 -0.95
C GLY A 209 -6.73 -6.68 -0.16
N GLN A 210 -7.42 -7.56 -0.89
CA GLN A 210 -8.41 -8.48 -0.36
C GLN A 210 -7.94 -9.91 -0.53
N GLN A 211 -8.10 -10.73 0.50
CA GLN A 211 -7.80 -12.14 0.37
C GLN A 211 -8.86 -12.86 -0.45
N ALA A 212 -8.40 -13.75 -1.33
CA ALA A 212 -9.24 -14.71 -1.99
C ALA A 212 -9.84 -15.71 -0.98
N ASP A 213 -11.11 -16.04 -1.16
CA ASP A 213 -11.82 -17.02 -0.35
C ASP A 213 -11.32 -18.46 -0.61
N ASP A 214 -11.97 -19.44 0.01
CA ASP A 214 -11.65 -20.87 -0.14
C ASP A 214 -11.82 -21.38 -1.59
N ASN A 215 -12.57 -20.65 -2.43
CA ASN A 215 -12.76 -20.94 -3.85
C ASN A 215 -11.77 -20.20 -4.75
N GLY A 216 -10.84 -19.42 -4.17
CA GLY A 216 -9.92 -18.56 -4.91
C GLY A 216 -10.60 -17.33 -5.50
N ILE A 217 -11.73 -16.88 -4.97
CA ILE A 217 -12.46 -15.69 -5.45
C ILE A 217 -12.24 -14.52 -4.49
N ALA A 218 -11.91 -13.36 -5.03
CA ALA A 218 -11.93 -12.09 -4.28
C ALA A 218 -12.87 -11.08 -4.98
N THR A 219 -13.62 -10.32 -4.18
CA THR A 219 -14.56 -9.31 -4.68
C THR A 219 -14.17 -7.94 -4.16
N ILE A 220 -13.42 -7.20 -4.97
CA ILE A 220 -12.83 -5.92 -4.58
C ILE A 220 -13.77 -4.79 -4.97
N THR A 221 -14.07 -3.90 -4.02
CA THR A 221 -14.87 -2.69 -4.29
C THR A 221 -13.95 -1.56 -4.72
N TRP A 222 -14.06 -1.15 -5.98
CA TRP A 222 -13.41 0.02 -6.54
C TRP A 222 -14.35 1.22 -6.50
N LEU A 223 -14.00 2.25 -5.73
CA LEU A 223 -14.72 3.52 -5.73
C LEU A 223 -14.23 4.40 -6.88
N VAL A 224 -15.08 4.59 -7.89
CA VAL A 224 -14.74 5.40 -9.08
C VAL A 224 -14.81 6.88 -8.69
N GLN A 225 -13.67 7.57 -8.64
CA GLN A 225 -13.62 9.00 -8.31
C GLN A 225 -12.69 9.75 -9.25
N VAL A 226 -13.24 10.34 -10.31
CA VAL A 226 -12.51 11.03 -11.35
C VAL A 226 -12.82 12.52 -11.32
N ILE A 227 -11.80 13.38 -11.22
CA ILE A 227 -11.94 14.84 -11.32
C ILE A 227 -11.45 15.29 -12.70
N THR A 228 -12.37 15.62 -13.61
CA THR A 228 -12.04 16.00 -15.00
C THR A 228 -13.11 16.91 -15.62
N ILE A 229 -12.72 17.66 -16.67
CA ILE A 229 -13.64 18.43 -17.52
C ILE A 229 -14.20 17.60 -18.69
N LYS A 230 -13.62 16.43 -18.96
CA LYS A 230 -14.13 15.53 -20.00
C LYS A 230 -15.46 14.93 -19.54
N ARG A 231 -16.32 14.52 -20.49
CA ARG A 231 -17.57 13.78 -20.22
C ARG A 231 -17.36 12.28 -20.05
N THR A 232 -16.24 11.79 -20.58
CA THR A 232 -15.92 10.38 -20.60
C THR A 232 -14.43 10.20 -20.35
N VAL A 233 -14.10 9.22 -19.50
CA VAL A 233 -12.73 8.80 -19.21
C VAL A 233 -12.61 7.30 -19.38
N THR A 234 -11.47 6.85 -19.90
CA THR A 234 -11.18 5.43 -20.00
C THR A 234 -10.30 5.02 -18.83
N ALA A 235 -10.72 4.02 -18.07
CA ALA A 235 -9.92 3.36 -17.04
C ALA A 235 -9.39 2.02 -17.55
N LYS A 236 -8.12 1.73 -17.24
CA LYS A 236 -7.48 0.43 -17.40
C LYS A 236 -7.34 -0.19 -16.02
N VAL A 237 -7.95 -1.35 -15.84
CA VAL A 237 -8.02 -2.08 -14.57
C VAL A 237 -7.20 -3.36 -14.70
N MET A 238 -6.28 -3.57 -13.77
CA MET A 238 -5.45 -4.76 -13.66
C MET A 238 -5.49 -5.24 -12.21
N ALA A 239 -5.40 -6.55 -11.99
CA ALA A 239 -5.26 -7.11 -10.66
C ALA A 239 -3.84 -7.68 -10.50
N ILE A 240 -3.30 -7.57 -9.29
CA ILE A 240 -2.07 -8.24 -8.85
C ILE A 240 -2.44 -9.15 -7.69
N ALA A 241 -1.98 -10.39 -7.73
CA ALA A 241 -2.14 -11.33 -6.63
C ALA A 241 -0.77 -11.73 -6.08
N SER A 242 -0.66 -11.84 -4.76
CA SER A 242 0.55 -12.28 -4.05
C SER A 242 0.23 -13.44 -3.11
N ASP A 243 0.93 -14.57 -3.26
CA ASP A 243 0.78 -15.73 -2.38
C ASP A 243 1.60 -15.58 -1.07
N GLN A 244 1.54 -16.59 -0.21
CA GLN A 244 2.26 -16.62 1.07
C GLN A 244 3.79 -16.76 0.90
N ASN A 245 4.25 -17.19 -0.28
CA ASN A 245 5.66 -17.33 -0.62
C ASN A 245 6.24 -16.05 -1.25
N GLY A 246 5.41 -15.02 -1.45
CA GLY A 246 5.77 -13.79 -2.14
C GLY A 246 5.75 -13.88 -3.67
N GLN A 247 5.26 -14.99 -4.25
CA GLN A 247 5.03 -15.09 -5.68
C GLN A 247 3.94 -14.10 -6.08
N GLN A 248 4.22 -13.26 -7.08
CA GLN A 248 3.25 -12.33 -7.65
C GLN A 248 2.86 -12.73 -9.07
N VAL A 249 1.59 -12.50 -9.41
CA VAL A 249 1.08 -12.64 -10.79
C VAL A 249 0.15 -11.47 -11.10
N GLU A 250 0.18 -11.01 -12.34
CA GLU A 250 -0.70 -9.97 -12.85
C GLU A 250 -1.80 -10.57 -13.74
N SER A 251 -2.99 -9.97 -13.70
CA SER A 251 -4.06 -10.33 -14.61
C SER A 251 -3.92 -9.65 -15.97
N GLN A 252 -4.72 -10.08 -16.94
CA GLN A 252 -4.99 -9.26 -18.13
C GLN A 252 -5.58 -7.90 -17.73
N THR A 253 -5.27 -6.86 -18.51
CA THR A 253 -5.88 -5.53 -18.34
C THR A 253 -7.28 -5.49 -18.95
N LYS A 254 -8.26 -5.03 -18.18
CA LYS A 254 -9.63 -4.73 -18.65
C LYS A 254 -9.80 -3.22 -18.83
N THR A 255 -10.60 -2.83 -19.81
CA THR A 255 -10.90 -1.41 -20.08
C THR A 255 -12.34 -1.10 -19.68
N VAL A 256 -12.52 -0.04 -18.90
CA VAL A 256 -13.82 0.42 -18.40
C VAL A 256 -14.02 1.88 -18.80
N LEU A 257 -15.21 2.20 -19.30
CA LEU A 257 -15.58 3.55 -19.68
C LEU A 257 -16.33 4.24 -18.54
N ILE A 258 -15.89 5.42 -18.14
CA ILE A 258 -16.46 6.15 -17.01
C ILE A 258 -17.20 7.36 -17.54
N ASN A 259 -18.50 7.46 -17.22
CA ASN A 259 -19.27 8.65 -17.49
C ASN A 259 -19.03 9.67 -16.37
N THR A 260 -18.44 10.80 -16.72
CA THR A 260 -18.23 11.91 -15.79
C THR A 260 -19.31 12.95 -16.06
N ARG A 261 -20.16 13.20 -15.04
CA ARG A 261 -21.03 14.38 -15.09
C ARG A 261 -20.11 15.60 -15.05
N VAL A 262 -20.25 16.48 -16.03
CA VAL A 262 -19.50 17.76 -16.02
C VAL A 262 -19.93 18.49 -14.76
N SER A 263 -19.00 18.69 -13.83
CA SER A 263 -19.26 19.53 -12.67
C SER A 263 -19.31 20.96 -13.19
N GLY A 264 -20.51 21.42 -13.56
CA GLY A 264 -20.75 22.78 -13.97
C GLY A 264 -20.47 23.70 -12.78
N ARG A 265 -19.47 24.57 -12.93
CA ARG A 265 -19.35 25.80 -12.17
C ARG A 265 -19.73 26.95 -13.08
#